data_AF-A0AAU0UC21-F1
#
_entry.id   AF-A0AAU0UC21-F1
#
_cell.length_a   1.000
_cell.length_b   1.000
_cell.length_c   1.000
_cell.angle_alpha   90.00
_cell.angle_beta   90.00
_cell.angle_gamma   90.00
#
_symmetry.space_group_name_H-M   'P 1'
#
loop_
_entity.id
_entity.type
_entity.pdbx_description
1 polymer ?
#
loop_
_entity_poly.entity_id
_entity_poly.type
_entity_poly.pdbx_seq_one_letter_code
_entity_poly.pdbx_strand_id
1 'polypeptide(L)'
;MSSNLPNDPTLALLNRLNQNITALGSAVNEIRAWIDQHGSTEVSAAIMTQLAVIEGNAGFIAAAMADLQARREPEDEIDPED
;
A
#
# COMPACT_ATOMS: atom_id res chain seq x y z
N MET A 1 1.05 -15.49 -20.03
CA MET A 1 -0.17 -14.94 -19.42
C MET A 1 0.27 -13.98 -18.33
N SER A 2 0.27 -12.68 -18.62
CA SER A 2 0.47 -11.63 -17.60
C SER A 2 -0.68 -10.65 -17.73
N SER A 3 -1.31 -10.40 -16.60
CA SER A 3 -2.57 -9.70 -16.38
C SER A 3 -2.68 -8.39 -17.14
N ASN A 4 -3.72 -8.28 -17.98
CA ASN A 4 -4.40 -7.02 -18.22
C ASN A 4 -5.00 -6.59 -16.87
N LEU A 5 -4.23 -5.94 -16.01
CA LEU A 5 -4.86 -4.96 -15.13
C LEU A 5 -5.49 -3.96 -16.10
N PRO A 6 -6.80 -3.67 -16.00
CA PRO A 6 -7.43 -2.70 -16.88
C PRO A 6 -6.60 -1.41 -16.82
N ASN A 7 -6.54 -0.66 -17.93
CA ASN A 7 -6.11 0.74 -17.95
C ASN A 7 -7.08 1.61 -17.12
N ASP A 8 -7.34 1.24 -15.87
CA ASP A 8 -8.07 2.04 -14.92
C ASP A 8 -7.08 3.01 -14.28
N PRO A 9 -7.11 4.29 -14.68
CA PRO A 9 -6.21 5.29 -14.12
C PRO A 9 -6.34 5.42 -12.60
N THR A 10 -7.50 5.06 -12.03
CA THR A 10 -7.73 5.06 -10.58
C THR A 10 -6.93 3.97 -9.90
N LEU A 11 -7.04 2.71 -10.36
CA LEU A 11 -6.26 1.59 -9.81
C LEU A 11 -4.75 1.79 -10.03
N ALA A 12 -4.35 2.31 -11.19
CA ALA A 12 -2.95 2.64 -11.45
C ALA A 12 -2.40 3.72 -10.50
N LEU A 13 -3.17 4.79 -10.25
CA LEU A 13 -2.82 5.84 -9.31
C LEU A 13 -2.72 5.32 -7.87
N LEU A 14 -3.70 4.53 -7.42
CA LEU A 14 -3.70 3.94 -6.09
C LEU A 14 -2.55 2.97 -5.89
N ASN A 15 -2.22 2.15 -6.90
CA ASN A 15 -1.07 1.26 -6.86
C ASN A 15 0.24 2.07 -6.77
N ARG A 16 0.38 3.14 -7.54
CA ARG A 16 1.56 4.02 -7.46
C ARG A 16 1.67 4.73 -6.12
N LEU A 17 0.54 5.15 -5.54
CA LEU A 17 0.50 5.72 -4.20
C LEU A 17 0.95 4.72 -3.14
N ASN A 18 0.49 3.46 -3.24
CA ASN A 18 0.89 2.40 -2.32
C ASN A 18 2.40 2.10 -2.41
N GLN A 19 2.96 2.07 -3.63
CA GLN A 19 4.39 1.91 -3.86
C GLN A 19 5.19 3.06 -3.21
N ASN A 20 4.74 4.30 -3.38
CA ASN A 20 5.40 5.46 -2.80
C ASN A 20 5.39 5.42 -1.27
N ILE A 21 4.25 5.11 -0.64
CA ILE A 21 4.13 5.03 0.83
C ILE A 21 5.01 3.90 1.39
N THR A 22 5.03 2.74 0.72
CA THR A 22 5.92 1.64 1.09
C THR A 22 7.40 2.04 0.99
N ALA A 23 7.79 2.70 -0.09
CA ALA A 23 9.17 3.16 -0.28
C ALA A 23 9.58 4.20 0.77
N LEU A 24 8.68 5.14 1.10
CA LEU A 24 8.89 6.13 2.15
C LEU A 24 9.02 5.47 3.53
N GLY A 25 8.16 4.48 3.84
CA GLY A 25 8.27 3.70 5.07
C GLY A 25 9.64 3.01 5.19
N SER A 26 10.10 2.37 4.14
CA SER A 26 11.43 1.74 4.11
C SER A 26 12.56 2.75 4.34
N ALA A 27 12.55 3.89 3.64
CA ALA A 27 13.56 4.93 3.78
C ALA A 27 13.58 5.54 5.20
N VAL A 28 12.41 5.79 5.78
CA VAL A 28 12.27 6.31 7.15
C VAL A 28 12.74 5.27 8.17
N ASN A 29 12.48 3.98 7.95
CA ASN A 29 12.98 2.91 8.82
C ASN A 29 14.50 2.76 8.77
N GLU A 30 15.11 2.96 7.60
CA GLU A 30 16.58 2.98 7.47
C GLU A 30 17.19 4.16 8.24
N ILE A 31 16.61 5.36 8.11
CA ILE A 31 17.04 6.55 8.89
C ILE A 31 16.87 6.29 10.39
N ARG A 32 15.74 5.72 10.82
CA ARG A 32 15.51 5.33 12.21
C ARG A 32 16.60 4.40 12.72
N ALA A 33 16.92 3.35 11.97
CA ALA A 33 17.94 2.38 12.34
C ALA A 33 19.32 3.04 12.48
N TRP A 34 19.66 3.99 11.60
CA TRP A 34 20.87 4.79 11.72
C TRP A 34 20.87 5.65 13.00
N ILE A 35 19.77 6.33 13.31
CA ILE A 35 19.62 7.16 14.52
C ILE A 35 19.76 6.32 15.81
N ASP A 36 19.16 5.12 15.82
CA ASP A 36 19.21 4.18 16.95
C ASP A 36 20.66 3.75 17.24
N GLN A 37 21.42 3.42 16.19
CA GLN A 37 22.83 3.04 16.28
C GLN A 37 23.73 4.16 16.82
N HIS A 38 23.33 5.42 16.66
CA HIS A 38 24.08 6.59 17.13
C HIS A 38 23.59 7.12 18.49
N GLY A 39 22.80 6.32 19.22
CA GLY A 39 22.47 6.55 20.63
C GLY A 39 21.27 7.47 20.88
N SER A 40 20.55 7.89 19.85
CA SER A 40 19.36 8.72 20.00
C SER A 40 18.09 7.85 20.02
N THR A 41 17.95 7.04 21.07
CA THR A 41 16.86 6.07 21.22
C THR A 41 15.48 6.71 21.33
N GLU A 42 15.37 7.91 21.92
CA GLU A 42 14.12 8.66 22.00
C GLU A 42 13.62 9.07 20.60
N VAL A 43 14.51 9.57 19.74
CA VAL A 43 14.17 9.95 18.36
C VAL A 43 13.83 8.70 17.53
N SER A 44 14.58 7.62 17.72
CA SER A 44 14.27 6.31 17.10
C SER A 44 12.85 5.82 17.47
N ALA A 45 12.47 5.91 18.74
CA ALA A 45 11.14 5.53 19.22
C ALA A 45 10.02 6.44 18.67
N ALA A 46 10.26 7.74 18.58
CA ALA A 46 9.32 8.67 17.96
C ALA A 46 9.08 8.33 16.47
N ILE A 47 10.15 7.96 15.75
CA ILE A 47 10.05 7.54 14.34
C ILE A 47 9.29 6.21 14.22
N MET A 48 9.46 5.24 15.14
CA MET A 48 8.66 4.01 15.12
C MET A 48 7.15 4.28 15.16
N THR A 49 6.72 5.26 15.95
CA THR A 49 5.30 5.63 16.02
C THR A 49 4.78 6.13 14.67
N GLN A 50 5.59 6.89 13.94
CA GLN A 50 5.21 7.37 12.60
C GLN A 50 5.29 6.26 11.54
N LEU A 51 6.23 5.33 11.65
CA LEU A 51 6.29 4.16 10.79
C LEU A 51 5.04 3.30 10.92
N ALA A 52 4.52 3.10 12.12
CA ALA A 52 3.28 2.36 12.33
C ALA A 52 2.08 3.00 11.58
N VAL A 53 2.03 4.33 11.51
CA VAL A 53 1.01 5.06 10.72
C VAL A 53 1.22 4.85 9.23
N ILE A 54 2.46 4.92 8.75
CA ILE A 54 2.81 4.72 7.33
C ILE A 54 2.47 3.28 6.89
N GLU A 55 2.83 2.28 7.70
CA GLU A 55 2.52 0.87 7.46
C GLU A 55 1.01 0.62 7.46
N GLY A 56 0.28 1.21 8.42
CA GLY A 56 -1.17 1.16 8.46
C GLY A 56 -1.81 1.74 7.19
N ASN A 57 -1.29 2.86 6.70
CA ASN A 57 -1.76 3.47 5.45
C ASN A 57 -1.47 2.60 4.23
N ALA A 58 -0.28 2.00 4.12
CA ALA A 58 0.05 1.07 3.05
C ALA A 58 -0.89 -0.16 3.05
N GLY A 59 -1.11 -0.74 4.23
CA GLY A 59 -2.03 -1.86 4.41
C GLY A 59 -3.47 -1.50 4.01
N PHE A 60 -3.95 -0.34 4.46
CA PHE A 60 -5.29 0.15 4.10
C PHE A 60 -5.45 0.35 2.58
N ILE A 61 -4.48 0.99 1.93
CA ILE A 61 -4.54 1.23 0.47
C ILE A 61 -4.53 -0.10 -0.29
N ALA A 62 -3.69 -1.06 0.11
CA ALA A 62 -3.68 -2.39 -0.47
C ALA A 62 -5.04 -3.10 -0.34
N ALA A 63 -5.65 -3.07 0.84
CA ALA A 63 -6.95 -3.66 1.08
C ALA A 63 -8.08 -2.97 0.29
N ALA A 64 -8.09 -1.64 0.25
CA ALA A 64 -9.08 -0.87 -0.50
C ALA A 64 -8.98 -1.09 -2.01
N MET A 65 -7.76 -1.24 -2.55
CA MET A 65 -7.57 -1.61 -3.96
C MET A 65 -8.11 -3.01 -4.27
N ALA A 66 -7.88 -3.98 -3.39
CA ALA A 66 -8.40 -5.33 -3.55
C ALA A 66 -9.94 -5.36 -3.52
N ASP A 67 -10.56 -4.65 -2.58
CA ASP A 67 -12.03 -4.48 -2.51
C ASP A 67 -12.57 -3.78 -3.76
N LEU A 68 -11.90 -2.72 -4.25
CA LEU A 68 -12.30 -2.03 -5.48
C LEU A 68 -12.22 -2.93 -6.72
N GLN A 69 -11.18 -3.78 -6.81
CA GLN A 69 -11.04 -4.75 -7.90
C GLN A 69 -12.14 -5.82 -7.82
N ALA A 70 -12.40 -6.38 -6.64
CA ALA A 70 -13.42 -7.41 -6.44
C ALA A 70 -14.84 -6.90 -6.76
N ARG A 71 -15.16 -5.65 -6.43
CA ARG A 71 -16.46 -5.03 -6.80
C ARG A 71 -16.63 -4.77 -8.29
N ARG A 72 -15.54 -4.74 -9.04
CA ARG A 72 -15.51 -4.42 -10.48
C ARG A 72 -15.49 -5.63 -11.39
N GLU A 73 -15.29 -6.83 -10.85
CA GLU A 73 -15.59 -8.07 -11.54
C GLU A 73 -17.10 -8.32 -11.38
N PRO A 74 -17.97 -7.89 -12.32
CA PRO A 74 -19.36 -8.31 -12.27
C PRO A 74 -19.45 -9.83 -12.39
N GLU A 75 -20.53 -10.37 -11.86
CA GLU A 75 -21.02 -11.74 -12.04
C GLU A 75 -21.03 -12.11 -13.55
N ASP A 76 -19.90 -12.58 -14.09
CA ASP A 76 -19.84 -13.25 -15.40
C ASP A 76 -20.46 -14.65 -15.27
N GLU A 77 -21.75 -14.74 -14.94
CA GLU A 77 -22.63 -15.93 -14.95
C GLU A 77 -23.95 -15.46 -14.31
N ILE A 78 -25.12 -15.42 -14.93
CA ILE A 78 -25.73 -16.30 -15.94
C ILE A 78 -26.74 -15.44 -16.73
N ASP A 79 -26.64 -15.38 -18.05
CA ASP A 79 -27.80 -15.06 -18.89
C ASP A 79 -28.67 -16.32 -18.97
N PRO A 80 -29.91 -16.35 -18.43
CA PRO A 80 -30.73 -17.54 -18.48
C PRO A 80 -31.39 -17.78 -19.83
N GLU A 81 -31.27 -16.90 -20.83
CA GLU A 81 -32.00 -17.06 -22.11
C GLU A 81 -31.18 -16.61 -23.34
N ASP A 82 -30.43 -17.55 -23.93
CA ASP A 82 -30.14 -17.64 -25.38
C ASP A 82 -30.29 -19.10 -25.85
#